data_AF-A0A497A3G0-F1
#
_entry.id   AF-A0A497A3G0-F1
#
_cell.length_a   1.000
_cell.length_b   1.000
_cell.length_c   1.000
_cell.angle_alpha   90.00
_cell.angle_beta   90.00
_cell.angle_gamma   90.00
#
_symmetry.space_group_name_H-M   'P 1'
#
loop_
_entity.id
_entity.type
_entity.pdbx_description
1 polymer ?
#
loop_
_entity_poly.entity_id
_entity_poly.type
_entity_poly.pdbx_seq_one_letter_code
_entity_poly.pdbx_strand_id
1 'polypeptide(L)'
;GIQGTRVDLAALREYEKVVVEAAHGWLASLSPEELGRKIETPIGELSMAQMVETFIIWHINVHCGEISALKGCQGATGYPF
;
A
#
# COMPACT_ATOMS: atom_id res chain seq x y z
N GLY A 1 25.77 -6.29 -16.92
CA GLY A 1 24.68 -7.23 -16.63
C GLY A 1 23.94 -6.74 -15.41
N ILE A 2 22.62 -6.68 -15.45
CA ILE A 2 21.81 -6.27 -14.30
C ILE A 2 22.03 -7.30 -13.20
N GLN A 3 22.58 -6.88 -12.06
CA GLN A 3 22.61 -7.73 -10.86
C GLN A 3 21.17 -8.02 -10.48
N GLY A 4 20.77 -9.30 -10.53
CA GLY A 4 19.44 -9.71 -10.09
C GLY A 4 19.30 -9.45 -8.60
N THR A 5 18.40 -8.52 -8.23
CA THR A 5 18.00 -8.33 -6.84
C THR A 5 17.40 -9.65 -6.33
N ARG A 6 18.08 -10.30 -5.38
CA ARG A 6 17.58 -11.51 -4.74
C ARG A 6 16.72 -11.11 -3.55
N VAL A 7 15.42 -11.28 -3.70
CA VAL A 7 14.44 -11.00 -2.65
C VAL A 7 14.19 -12.27 -1.85
N ASP A 8 14.29 -12.18 -0.52
CA ASP A 8 13.85 -13.24 0.38
C ASP A 8 12.33 -13.17 0.57
N LEU A 9 11.61 -13.98 -0.19
CA LEU A 9 10.15 -14.03 -0.13
C LEU A 9 9.62 -14.59 1.19
N ALA A 10 10.38 -15.44 1.89
CA ALA A 10 9.95 -15.99 3.17
C ALA A 10 10.01 -14.90 4.24
N ALA A 11 11.11 -14.15 4.30
CA ALA A 11 11.25 -13.01 5.20
C ALA A 11 10.20 -11.92 4.93
N LEU A 12 9.92 -11.61 3.66
CA LEU A 12 8.88 -10.65 3.29
C LEU A 12 7.49 -11.08 3.77
N ARG A 13 7.11 -12.34 3.59
CA ARG A 13 5.81 -12.86 4.05
C ARG A 13 5.66 -12.82 5.56
N GLU A 14 6.75 -12.96 6.30
CA GLU A 14 6.68 -12.86 7.76
C GLU A 14 6.53 -11.41 8.21
N TYR A 15 7.25 -10.50 7.55
CA TYR A 15 7.09 -9.07 7.78
C TYR A 15 5.71 -8.55 7.38
N GLU A 16 5.13 -9.08 6.29
CA GLU A 16 3.77 -8.78 5.84
C GLU A 16 2.75 -8.96 6.96
N LYS A 17 2.81 -10.06 7.71
CA LYS A 17 1.88 -10.33 8.82
C LYS A 17 1.95 -9.24 9.89
N VAL A 18 3.16 -8.82 10.24
CA VAL A 18 3.40 -7.76 11.24
C VAL A 18 2.81 -6.44 10.76
N VAL A 19 3.05 -6.08 9.49
CA VAL A 19 2.53 -4.83 8.90
C VAL A 19 1.00 -4.85 8.83
N VAL A 20 0.41 -5.98 8.40
CA VAL A 20 -1.05 -6.13 8.30
C VAL A 20 -1.71 -5.99 9.67
N GLU A 21 -1.19 -6.67 10.69
CA GLU A 21 -1.73 -6.56 12.05
C GLU A 21 -1.66 -5.12 12.57
N ALA A 22 -0.50 -4.47 12.43
CA ALA A 22 -0.31 -3.08 12.87
C ALA A 22 -1.21 -2.11 12.11
N ALA A 23 -1.29 -2.23 10.78
CA ALA A 23 -2.10 -1.37 9.93
C ALA A 23 -3.60 -1.53 10.24
N HIS A 24 -4.09 -2.77 10.35
CA HIS A 24 -5.48 -3.03 10.68
C HIS A 24 -5.84 -2.53 12.08
N GLY A 25 -4.96 -2.76 13.08
CA GLY A 25 -5.15 -2.26 14.43
C GLY A 25 -5.23 -0.73 14.48
N TRP A 26 -4.32 -0.05 13.80
CA TRP A 26 -4.31 1.40 13.72
C TRP A 26 -5.55 1.94 12.99
N LEU A 27 -5.88 1.43 11.82
CA LEU A 27 -7.07 1.85 11.07
C LEU A 27 -8.36 1.67 11.88
N ALA A 28 -8.48 0.56 12.61
CA ALA A 28 -9.65 0.29 13.46
C ALA A 28 -9.74 1.22 14.68
N SER A 29 -8.63 1.81 15.12
CA SER A 29 -8.60 2.73 16.25
C SER A 29 -9.00 4.16 15.90
N LEU A 30 -9.00 4.55 14.62
CA LEU A 30 -9.24 5.93 14.21
C LEU A 30 -10.70 6.34 14.38
N SER A 31 -10.92 7.38 15.18
CA SER A 31 -12.21 8.05 15.29
C SER A 31 -12.49 8.98 14.09
N PRO A 32 -13.76 9.36 13.85
CA PRO A 32 -14.11 10.34 12.82
C PRO A 32 -13.40 11.70 12.98
N GLU A 33 -13.16 12.13 14.22
CA GLU A 33 -12.42 13.36 14.50
C GLU A 33 -10.96 13.24 14.09
N GLU A 34 -10.31 12.12 14.41
CA GLU A 34 -8.93 11.86 14.02
C GLU A 34 -8.76 11.75 12.50
N LEU A 35 -9.76 11.22 11.79
CA LEU A 35 -9.80 11.22 10.34
C LEU A 35 -9.89 12.63 9.74
N GLY A 36 -10.54 13.56 10.44
CA GLY A 36 -10.67 14.96 10.07
C GLY A 36 -9.42 15.82 10.38
N ARG A 37 -8.54 15.35 11.28
CA ARG A 37 -7.31 16.05 11.66
C ARG A 37 -6.47 16.41 10.44
N LYS A 38 -6.02 17.66 10.38
CA LYS A 38 -5.09 18.15 9.37
C LYS A 38 -3.66 17.73 9.67
N ILE A 39 -2.94 17.37 8.61
CA ILE A 39 -1.53 17.02 8.64
C ILE A 39 -0.81 17.67 7.47
N GLU A 40 0.37 18.20 7.77
CA GLU A 40 1.30 18.69 6.75
C GLU A 40 1.96 17.50 6.07
N THR A 41 1.89 17.50 4.74
CA THR A 41 2.51 16.47 3.90
C THR A 41 3.40 17.12 2.84
N PRO A 42 4.27 16.36 2.16
CA PRO A 42 5.09 16.91 1.07
C PRO A 42 4.30 17.55 -0.09
N ILE A 43 2.99 17.27 -0.21
CA ILE A 43 2.11 17.83 -1.25
C ILE A 43 1.12 18.86 -0.71
N GLY A 44 1.35 19.34 0.51
CA GLY A 44 0.50 20.31 1.22
C GLY A 44 -0.33 19.68 2.33
N GLU A 45 -1.22 20.48 2.90
CA GLU A 45 -2.09 20.07 4.00
C GLU A 45 -3.19 19.13 3.51
N LEU A 46 -3.31 17.97 4.15
CA LEU A 46 -4.37 16.99 3.93
C LEU A 46 -5.06 16.65 5.26
N SER A 47 -6.32 16.21 5.23
CA SER A 47 -6.85 15.47 6.39
C SER A 47 -6.16 14.10 6.50
N MET A 48 -6.20 13.49 7.68
CA MET A 48 -5.71 12.13 7.87
C MET A 48 -6.38 11.16 6.89
N ALA A 49 -7.70 11.27 6.68
CA ALA A 49 -8.41 10.47 5.70
C ALA A 49 -7.89 10.67 4.26
N GLN A 50 -7.63 11.92 3.85
CA GLN A 50 -7.08 12.23 2.54
C GLN A 50 -5.65 11.69 2.38
N MET A 51 -4.82 11.77 3.42
CA MET A 51 -3.48 11.18 3.38
C MET A 51 -3.53 9.67 3.20
N VAL A 52 -4.39 8.97 3.96
CA VAL A 52 -4.57 7.52 3.83
C VAL A 52 -5.05 7.17 2.42
N GLU A 53 -6.02 7.90 1.88
CA GLU A 53 -6.52 7.68 0.52
C GLU A 53 -5.40 7.88 -0.52
N THR A 54 -4.70 9.01 -0.46
CA THR A 54 -3.78 9.43 -1.52
C THR A 54 -2.44 8.70 -1.46
N PHE A 55 -1.87 8.50 -0.28
CA PHE A 55 -0.54 7.90 -0.14
C PHE A 55 -0.55 6.39 0.07
N ILE A 56 -1.65 5.83 0.56
CA ILE A 56 -1.75 4.40 0.86
C ILE A 56 -2.67 3.72 -0.16
N ILE A 57 -3.95 4.07 -0.20
CA ILE A 57 -4.94 3.35 -1.02
C ILE A 57 -4.65 3.53 -2.51
N TRP A 58 -4.50 4.77 -2.97
CA TRP A 58 -4.19 5.06 -4.37
C TRP A 58 -2.86 4.42 -4.80
N HIS A 59 -1.84 4.48 -3.95
CA HIS A 59 -0.54 3.87 -4.22
C HIS A 59 -0.62 2.34 -4.39
N ILE A 60 -1.38 1.67 -3.52
CA ILE A 60 -1.67 0.23 -3.66
C ILE A 60 -2.37 -0.05 -4.99
N ASN A 61 -3.37 0.75 -5.37
CA ASN A 61 -4.10 0.55 -6.62
C ASN A 61 -3.19 0.67 -7.85
N VAL A 62 -2.28 1.65 -7.86
CA VAL A 62 -1.29 1.82 -8.94
C VAL A 62 -0.39 0.58 -9.05
N HIS A 63 0.19 0.13 -7.93
CA HIS A 63 1.04 -1.07 -7.92
C HIS A 63 0.29 -2.34 -8.33
N CYS A 64 -0.96 -2.51 -7.90
CA CYS A 64 -1.79 -3.63 -8.35
C CYS A 64 -2.01 -3.60 -9.87
N GLY A 65 -2.18 -2.40 -10.46
CA GLY A 65 -2.25 -2.22 -11.90
C GLY A 65 -0.94 -2.59 -12.62
N GLU A 66 0.20 -2.10 -12.12
CA GLU A 66 1.53 -2.42 -12.65
C GLU A 66 1.82 -3.94 -12.61
N ILE A 67 1.54 -4.59 -11.47
CA ILE A 67 1.69 -6.04 -11.32
C ILE A 67 0.74 -6.78 -12.27
N SER A 68 -0.49 -6.33 -12.42
CA SER A 68 -1.46 -6.95 -13.34
C SER A 68 -1.00 -6.85 -14.80
N ALA A 69 -0.43 -5.71 -15.20
CA ALA A 69 0.15 -5.54 -16.52
C ALA A 69 1.33 -6.50 -16.75
N LEU A 70 2.25 -6.61 -15.77
CA LEU A 70 3.38 -7.55 -15.83
C LEU A 70 2.93 -9.01 -15.89
N LYS A 71 1.91 -9.40 -15.12
CA LYS A 71 1.29 -10.74 -15.19
C LYS A 71 0.71 -11.00 -16.58
N GLY A 72 0.03 -10.00 -17.18
CA GLY A 72 -0.51 -10.08 -18.53
C GLY A 72 0.57 -10.33 -19.59
N CYS A 73 1.71 -9.62 -19.52
CA CYS A 73 2.87 -9.87 -20.39
C CYS A 73 3.43 -11.29 -20.25
N GLN A 74 3.17 -11.98 -19.14
CA GLN A 74 3.60 -13.35 -18.86
C GLN A 74 2.48 -14.39 -19.13
N GLY A 75 1.33 -13.97 -19.69
CA GLY A 75 0.20 -14.85 -19.97
C GLY A 75 -0.65 -15.23 -18.74
N ALA A 76 -0.44 -14.57 -17.60
CA ALA A 76 -1.22 -14.77 -16.38
C ALA A 76 -2.30 -13.70 -16.19
N THR A 77 -3.37 -14.04 -15.46
CA THR A 77 -4.44 -13.09 -15.12
C THR A 77 -4.00 -12.10 -14.05
N GLY A 78 -4.40 -10.83 -14.17
CA GLY A 78 -4.17 -9.77 -13.18
C GLY A 78 -4.85 -10.03 -11.83
N TYR A 79 -4.82 -9.04 -10.93
CA TYR A 79 -5.64 -9.07 -9.72
C TYR A 79 -7.13 -8.93 -10.04
N PRO A 80 -8.03 -9.45 -9.19
CA PRO A 80 -9.46 -9.20 -9.31
C PRO A 80 -9.80 -7.72 -9.13
N PHE A 81 -10.91 -7.29 -9.73
CA PHE A 81 -11.49 -5.95 -9.60
C PHE A 81 -12.48 -5.88 -8.43
#